data_AF-A0A918YEQ8-F1
#
_entry.id   AF-A0A918YEQ8-F1
#
_cell.length_a   1.000
_cell.length_b   1.000
_cell.length_c   1.000
_cell.angle_alpha   90.00
_cell.angle_beta   90.00
_cell.angle_gamma   90.00
#
_symmetry.space_group_name_H-M   'P 1'
#
loop_
_entity.id
_entity.type
_entity.pdbx_description
1 polymer ?
#
loop_
_entity_poly.entity_id
_entity_poly.type
_entity_poly.pdbx_seq_one_letter_code
_entity_poly.pdbx_strand_id
1 'polypeptide(L)'
;MLNALQVVTTVVVGLMVGVEFSVAFVMNPIFNALPEDSDQQARSHGGRMLGAVMPVWYIGSLVLVAIWTVAGWHHHGTGLVVTAAALLLLSVIMSVLLLVPINNRGRTWTPDNRPADWKQQMKRWDRYHYVRVAVIIAAFTLLVAALV
;
A
#
# COMPACT_ATOMS: atom_id res chain seq x y z
N MET A 1 18.22 -17.91 -13.49
CA MET A 1 16.83 -17.39 -13.65
C MET A 1 16.23 -16.95 -12.32
N LEU A 2 16.42 -17.69 -11.23
CA LEU A 2 15.94 -17.30 -9.90
C LEU A 2 16.44 -15.92 -9.45
N ASN A 3 17.73 -15.61 -9.59
CA ASN A 3 18.28 -14.30 -9.21
C ASN A 3 17.61 -13.12 -9.93
N ALA A 4 17.30 -13.27 -11.22
CA ALA A 4 16.59 -12.23 -11.97
C ALA A 4 15.17 -12.02 -11.43
N LEU A 5 14.44 -13.11 -11.15
CA LEU A 5 13.12 -13.04 -10.51
C LEU A 5 13.19 -12.35 -9.14
N GLN A 6 14.18 -12.69 -8.31
CA GLN A 6 14.39 -12.11 -6.99
C GLN A 6 14.61 -10.59 -7.07
N VAL A 7 15.49 -10.15 -7.96
CA VAL A 7 15.78 -8.72 -8.19
C VAL A 7 14.54 -8.01 -8.71
N VAL A 8 13.87 -8.54 -9.73
CA VAL A 8 12.65 -7.95 -10.30
C VAL A 8 11.55 -7.84 -9.23
N THR A 9 11.33 -8.90 -8.46
CA THR A 9 10.34 -8.91 -7.38
C THR A 9 10.66 -7.84 -6.34
N THR A 10 11.92 -7.75 -5.91
CA THR A 10 12.36 -6.77 -4.92
C THR A 10 12.19 -5.34 -5.44
N VAL A 11 12.55 -5.06 -6.68
CA VAL A 11 12.38 -3.74 -7.30
C VAL A 11 10.89 -3.36 -7.40
N VAL A 12 10.05 -4.27 -7.90
CA VAL A 12 8.61 -4.01 -8.06
C VAL A 12 7.94 -3.76 -6.70
N VAL A 13 8.21 -4.61 -5.70
CA VAL A 13 7.67 -4.43 -4.35
C VAL A 13 8.22 -3.13 -3.73
N GLY A 14 9.50 -2.83 -3.90
CA GLY A 14 10.11 -1.61 -3.38
C GLY A 14 9.50 -0.33 -3.95
N LEU A 15 9.20 -0.30 -5.25
CA LEU A 15 8.49 0.82 -5.87
C LEU A 15 7.06 0.97 -5.31
N MET A 16 6.33 -0.13 -5.16
CA MET A 16 4.99 -0.12 -4.56
C MET A 16 5.03 0.41 -3.12
N VAL A 17 5.97 -0.05 -2.29
CA VAL A 17 6.16 0.43 -0.92
C VAL A 17 6.55 1.92 -0.91
N GLY A 18 7.40 2.36 -1.83
CA GLY A 18 7.79 3.76 -1.98
C GLY A 18 6.61 4.68 -2.28
N VAL A 19 5.68 4.26 -3.16
CA VAL A 19 4.44 4.99 -3.41
C VAL A 19 3.60 5.10 -2.14
N GLU A 20 3.35 4.00 -1.45
CA GLU A 20 2.53 3.99 -0.23
C GLU A 20 3.14 4.80 0.91
N PHE A 21 4.48 4.77 1.05
CA PHE A 21 5.24 5.61 1.95
C PHE A 21 5.08 7.10 1.61
N SER A 22 5.24 7.46 0.34
CA SER A 22 5.04 8.85 -0.12
C SER A 22 3.62 9.35 0.16
N VAL A 23 2.60 8.51 -0.01
CA VAL A 23 1.22 8.87 0.36
C VAL A 23 1.13 9.24 1.84
N ALA A 24 1.70 8.42 2.73
CA ALA A 24 1.63 8.64 4.17
C ALA A 24 2.41 9.87 4.64
N PHE A 25 3.66 10.03 4.17
CA PHE A 25 4.61 10.99 4.75
C PHE A 25 4.84 12.25 3.92
N VAL A 26 4.34 12.30 2.67
CA VAL A 26 4.50 13.46 1.79
C VAL A 26 3.15 13.99 1.34
N MET A 27 2.32 13.16 0.72
CA MET A 27 1.06 13.61 0.13
C MET A 27 0.03 14.02 1.18
N ASN A 28 -0.23 13.16 2.18
CA ASN A 28 -1.21 13.49 3.22
C ASN A 28 -0.84 14.75 4.01
N PRO A 29 0.43 14.97 4.42
CA PRO A 29 0.84 16.24 5.03
C PRO A 29 0.62 17.45 4.12
N ILE A 30 0.94 17.34 2.82
CA ILE A 30 0.68 18.42 1.85
C ILE A 30 -0.81 18.73 1.80
N PHE A 31 -1.66 17.71 1.66
CA PHE A 31 -3.11 17.89 1.57
C PHE A 31 -3.69 18.53 2.84
N ASN A 32 -3.25 18.06 4.02
CA ASN A 32 -3.70 18.61 5.31
C ASN A 32 -3.31 20.07 5.53
N ALA A 33 -2.28 20.58 4.82
CA ALA A 33 -1.86 21.97 4.91
C ALA A 33 -2.66 22.91 3.98
N LEU A 34 -3.46 22.37 3.06
CA LEU A 34 -4.29 23.14 2.14
C LEU A 34 -5.58 23.65 2.82
N PRO A 35 -6.24 24.68 2.24
CA PRO A 35 -7.60 25.04 2.62
C PRO A 35 -8.55 23.83 2.56
N GLU A 36 -9.59 23.85 3.38
CA GLU A 36 -10.42 22.67 3.65
C GLU A 36 -11.03 22.03 2.39
N ASP A 37 -11.46 22.86 1.43
CA ASP A 37 -12.05 22.37 0.18
C ASP A 37 -10.99 21.80 -0.76
N SER A 38 -9.79 22.40 -0.76
CA SER A 38 -8.65 21.94 -1.55
C SER A 38 -8.08 20.61 -1.02
N ASP A 39 -7.98 20.43 0.31
CA ASP A 39 -7.62 19.15 0.95
C ASP A 39 -8.59 18.05 0.51
N GLN A 40 -9.90 18.31 0.66
CA GLN A 40 -10.92 17.34 0.30
C GLN A 40 -10.87 16.96 -1.18
N GLN A 41 -10.77 17.94 -2.08
CA GLN A 41 -10.69 17.68 -3.52
C GLN A 41 -9.42 16.91 -3.89
N ALA A 42 -8.28 17.25 -3.30
CA ALA A 42 -7.01 16.54 -3.52
C ALA A 42 -7.11 15.08 -3.09
N ARG A 43 -7.69 14.81 -1.90
CA ARG A 43 -7.91 13.44 -1.40
C ARG A 43 -8.88 12.66 -2.28
N SER A 44 -9.98 13.26 -2.73
CA SER A 44 -10.94 12.60 -3.60
C SER A 44 -10.35 12.28 -4.98
N HIS A 45 -9.59 13.21 -5.58
CA HIS A 45 -8.91 12.97 -6.85
C HIS A 45 -7.81 11.92 -6.72
N GLY A 46 -6.91 12.08 -5.74
CA GLY A 46 -5.85 11.12 -5.45
C GLY A 46 -6.40 9.73 -5.17
N GLY A 47 -7.48 9.63 -4.40
CA GLY A 47 -8.17 8.39 -4.10
C GLY A 47 -8.77 7.68 -5.32
N ARG A 48 -9.18 8.41 -6.37
CA ARG A 48 -9.62 7.83 -7.66
C ARG A 48 -8.43 7.30 -8.45
N MET A 49 -7.39 8.11 -8.62
CA MET A 49 -6.19 7.75 -9.39
C MET A 49 -5.44 6.56 -8.76
N LEU A 50 -5.02 6.70 -7.50
CA LEU A 50 -4.35 5.62 -6.76
C LEU A 50 -5.27 4.40 -6.63
N GLY A 51 -6.56 4.64 -6.44
CA GLY A 51 -7.58 3.61 -6.41
C GLY A 51 -7.63 2.67 -7.60
N ALA A 52 -7.36 3.18 -8.80
CA ALA A 52 -7.35 2.40 -10.03
C ALA A 52 -6.01 1.69 -10.25
N VAL A 53 -4.90 2.31 -9.83
CA VAL A 53 -3.54 1.84 -10.13
C VAL A 53 -3.02 0.86 -9.07
N MET A 54 -3.31 1.09 -7.79
CA MET A 54 -2.76 0.29 -6.69
C MET A 54 -3.12 -1.21 -6.71
N PRO A 55 -4.33 -1.65 -7.13
CA PRO A 55 -4.63 -3.08 -7.23
C PRO A 55 -3.65 -3.84 -8.12
N VAL A 56 -3.22 -3.25 -9.23
CA VAL A 56 -2.24 -3.85 -10.15
C VAL A 56 -0.90 -4.05 -9.45
N TRP A 57 -0.43 -3.04 -8.71
CA TRP A 57 0.82 -3.13 -7.94
C TRP A 57 0.77 -4.22 -6.87
N TYR A 58 -0.33 -4.32 -6.10
CA TYR A 58 -0.45 -5.33 -5.05
C TYR A 58 -0.59 -6.74 -5.60
N ILE A 59 -1.44 -6.94 -6.62
CA ILE A 59 -1.62 -8.26 -7.24
C ILE A 59 -0.32 -8.70 -7.91
N GLY A 60 0.33 -7.81 -8.68
CA GLY A 60 1.62 -8.10 -9.31
C GLY A 60 2.69 -8.46 -8.29
N SER A 61 2.79 -7.71 -7.19
CA SER A 61 3.71 -7.99 -6.09
C SER A 61 3.46 -9.36 -5.45
N LEU A 62 2.20 -9.69 -5.14
CA LEU A 62 1.83 -10.96 -4.54
C LEU A 62 2.14 -12.14 -5.47
N VAL A 63 1.83 -12.01 -6.77
CA VAL A 63 2.14 -13.04 -7.76
C VAL A 63 3.65 -13.27 -7.85
N LEU A 64 4.45 -12.19 -7.94
CA LEU A 64 5.90 -12.30 -8.00
C LEU A 64 6.50 -12.96 -6.76
N VAL A 65 6.06 -12.56 -5.56
CA VAL A 65 6.51 -13.17 -4.30
C VAL A 65 6.06 -14.63 -4.18
N ALA A 66 4.86 -14.98 -4.65
CA ALA A 66 4.39 -16.36 -4.67
C ALA A 66 5.24 -17.23 -5.62
N ILE A 67 5.54 -16.75 -6.82
CA ILE A 67 6.41 -17.46 -7.77
C ILE A 67 7.80 -17.64 -7.17
N TRP A 68 8.36 -16.60 -6.53
CA TRP A 68 9.66 -16.71 -5.84
C TRP A 68 9.58 -17.74 -4.72
N THR A 69 8.54 -17.74 -3.89
CA THR A 69 8.37 -18.73 -2.81
C THR A 69 8.41 -20.16 -3.34
N VAL A 70 7.68 -20.45 -4.42
CA VAL A 70 7.62 -21.79 -5.01
C VAL A 70 8.95 -22.17 -5.69
N ALA A 71 9.52 -21.27 -6.48
CA ALA A 71 10.78 -21.51 -7.18
C ALA A 71 11.99 -21.61 -6.25
N GLY A 72 11.91 -20.96 -5.08
CA GLY A 72 12.97 -20.88 -4.07
C GLY A 72 12.81 -21.88 -2.92
N TRP A 73 11.90 -22.85 -2.99
CA TRP A 73 11.45 -23.64 -1.83
C TRP A 73 12.57 -24.34 -1.02
N HIS A 74 13.66 -24.72 -1.68
CA HIS A 74 14.78 -25.46 -1.08
C HIS A 74 15.99 -24.57 -0.72
N HIS A 75 15.88 -23.24 -0.81
CA HIS A 75 16.98 -22.33 -0.54
C HIS A 75 16.95 -21.78 0.90
N HIS A 76 18.13 -21.50 1.46
CA HIS A 76 18.22 -20.70 2.67
C HIS A 76 17.61 -19.31 2.40
N GLY A 77 16.58 -18.93 3.18
CA GLY A 77 15.83 -17.67 2.99
C GLY A 77 14.33 -17.85 2.74
N THR A 78 13.84 -19.05 2.40
CA THR A 78 12.42 -19.29 2.07
C THR A 78 11.46 -18.86 3.18
N GLY A 79 11.83 -19.07 4.45
CA GLY A 79 11.00 -18.62 5.58
C GLY A 79 10.75 -17.11 5.60
N LEU A 80 11.75 -16.31 5.22
CA LEU A 80 11.63 -14.85 5.10
C LEU A 80 10.69 -14.47 3.96
N VAL A 81 10.81 -15.12 2.80
CA VAL A 81 9.95 -14.87 1.64
C VAL A 81 8.50 -15.25 1.92
N VAL A 82 8.25 -16.40 2.57
CA VAL A 82 6.91 -16.82 2.99
C VAL A 82 6.30 -15.82 3.97
N THR A 83 7.10 -15.34 4.93
CA THR A 83 6.65 -14.35 5.92
C THR A 83 6.34 -13.01 5.25
N ALA A 84 7.18 -12.58 4.30
CA ALA A 84 6.92 -11.39 3.49
C ALA A 84 5.62 -11.52 2.67
N ALA A 85 5.37 -12.68 2.07
CA ALA A 85 4.14 -12.98 1.34
C ALA A 85 2.91 -12.85 2.26
N ALA A 86 2.99 -13.41 3.47
CA ALA A 86 1.92 -13.32 4.46
C ALA A 86 1.66 -11.87 4.91
N LEU A 87 2.70 -11.06 5.12
CA LEU A 87 2.57 -9.64 5.45
C LEU A 87 1.98 -8.82 4.30
N LEU A 88 2.37 -9.08 3.05
CA LEU A 88 1.76 -8.45 1.89
C LEU A 88 0.27 -8.81 1.76
N LEU A 89 -0.07 -10.09 1.98
CA LEU A 89 -1.46 -10.53 1.99
C LEU A 89 -2.26 -9.86 3.11
N LEU A 90 -1.69 -9.76 4.32
CA LEU A 90 -2.28 -9.03 5.43
C LEU A 90 -2.53 -7.55 5.07
N SER A 91 -1.58 -6.90 4.40
CA SER A 91 -1.76 -5.52 3.92
C SER A 91 -2.91 -5.37 2.92
N VAL A 92 -3.11 -6.36 2.03
CA VAL A 92 -4.26 -6.39 1.12
C VAL A 92 -5.57 -6.54 1.89
N ILE A 93 -5.63 -7.45 2.87
CA ILE A 93 -6.81 -7.64 3.72
C ILE A 93 -7.13 -6.35 4.50
N MET A 94 -6.13 -5.72 5.12
CA MET A 94 -6.28 -4.43 5.79
C MET A 94 -6.83 -3.37 4.84
N SER A 95 -6.33 -3.32 3.60
CA SER A 95 -6.82 -2.37 2.60
C SER A 95 -8.31 -2.57 2.31
N VAL A 96 -8.71 -3.79 1.94
CA VAL A 96 -10.08 -4.11 1.54
C VAL A 96 -11.07 -3.90 2.68
N LEU A 97 -10.71 -4.26 3.91
CA LEU A 97 -11.60 -4.19 5.06
C LEU A 97 -11.66 -2.80 5.72
N LEU A 98 -10.55 -2.05 5.71
CA LEU A 98 -10.42 -0.83 6.51
C LEU A 98 -10.30 0.44 5.66
N LEU A 99 -9.48 0.43 4.60
CA LEU A 99 -9.15 1.63 3.82
C LEU A 99 -10.11 1.84 2.64
N VAL A 100 -10.36 0.79 1.84
CA VAL A 100 -11.22 0.82 0.65
C VAL A 100 -12.64 1.31 0.96
N PRO A 101 -13.31 0.90 2.05
CA PRO A 101 -14.66 1.38 2.36
C PRO A 101 -14.70 2.88 2.66
N ILE A 102 -13.62 3.45 3.21
CA ILE A 102 -13.51 4.90 3.43
C ILE A 102 -13.22 5.60 2.11
N ASN A 103 -12.29 5.07 1.30
CA ASN A 103 -11.94 5.62 0.00
C ASN A 103 -13.14 5.65 -0.97
N ASN A 104 -13.96 4.60 -1.01
CA ASN A 104 -15.13 4.54 -1.89
C ASN A 104 -16.14 5.64 -1.56
N ARG A 105 -16.30 5.99 -0.27
CA ARG A 105 -17.09 7.16 0.14
C ARG A 105 -16.39 8.46 -0.26
N GLY A 106 -15.10 8.58 0.07
CA GLY A 106 -14.29 9.77 -0.19
C GLY A 106 -14.22 10.18 -1.66
N ARG A 107 -14.24 9.22 -2.59
CA ARG A 107 -14.13 9.49 -4.04
C ARG A 107 -15.28 10.30 -4.62
N THR A 108 -16.45 10.30 -3.99
CA THR A 108 -17.65 11.03 -4.46
C THR A 108 -17.88 12.36 -3.75
N TRP A 109 -17.05 12.67 -2.74
CA TRP A 109 -17.20 13.89 -1.97
C TRP A 109 -16.84 15.14 -2.79
N THR A 110 -17.59 16.21 -2.51
CA THR A 110 -17.37 17.58 -2.95
C THR A 110 -17.52 18.51 -1.73
N PRO A 111 -17.11 19.79 -1.83
CA PRO A 111 -17.34 20.75 -0.75
C PRO A 111 -18.81 20.84 -0.31
N ASP A 112 -19.75 20.66 -1.24
CA ASP A 112 -21.18 20.80 -1.00
C ASP A 112 -21.84 19.54 -0.41
N ASN A 113 -21.28 18.35 -0.63
CA ASN A 113 -21.95 17.08 -0.29
C ASN A 113 -21.23 16.25 0.78
N ARG A 114 -20.00 16.63 1.18
CA ARG A 114 -19.21 15.86 2.14
C ARG A 114 -19.91 15.81 3.52
N PRO A 115 -19.87 14.67 4.22
CA PRO A 115 -20.47 14.57 5.54
C PRO A 115 -19.70 15.43 6.56
N ALA A 116 -20.37 15.93 7.60
CA ALA A 116 -19.74 16.78 8.61
C ALA A 116 -18.55 16.10 9.33
N ASP A 117 -18.54 14.77 9.40
CA ASP A 117 -17.50 13.96 10.04
C ASP A 117 -16.35 13.55 9.09
N TRP A 118 -16.32 14.07 7.85
CA TRP A 118 -15.37 13.63 6.82
C TRP A 118 -13.89 13.68 7.29
N LYS A 119 -13.49 14.71 8.04
CA LYS A 119 -12.14 14.81 8.62
C LYS A 119 -11.86 13.69 9.64
N GLN A 120 -12.85 13.28 10.43
CA GLN A 120 -12.68 12.18 11.37
C GLN A 120 -12.52 10.84 10.63
N GLN A 121 -13.22 10.67 9.50
CA GLN A 121 -13.03 9.53 8.61
C GLN A 121 -11.63 9.53 7.98
N MET A 122 -11.14 10.68 7.50
CA MET A 122 -9.78 10.81 6.95
C MET A 122 -8.69 10.55 8.00
N LYS A 123 -8.81 11.08 9.22
CA LYS A 123 -7.88 10.76 10.32
C LYS A 123 -7.87 9.26 10.66
N ARG A 124 -9.01 8.59 10.54
CA ARG A 124 -9.08 7.13 10.74
C ARG A 124 -8.39 6.38 9.61
N TRP A 125 -8.61 6.81 8.38
CA TRP A 125 -7.91 6.28 7.21
C TRP A 125 -6.40 6.46 7.33
N ASP A 126 -5.92 7.66 7.67
CA ASP A 126 -4.50 7.97 7.84
C ASP A 126 -3.85 7.02 8.88
N ARG A 127 -4.52 6.79 10.03
CA ARG A 127 -4.03 5.84 11.06
C ARG A 127 -3.91 4.41 10.55
N TYR A 128 -4.93 3.90 9.87
CA TYR A 128 -4.86 2.55 9.29
C TYR A 128 -3.78 2.46 8.20
N HIS A 129 -3.62 3.52 7.42
CA HIS A 129 -2.60 3.61 6.38
C HIS A 129 -1.19 3.59 6.96
N TYR A 130 -0.91 4.32 8.06
CA TYR A 130 0.39 4.25 8.73
C TYR A 130 0.75 2.84 9.20
N VAL A 131 -0.19 2.13 9.84
CA VAL A 131 0.04 0.74 10.27
C VAL A 131 0.31 -0.15 9.05
N ARG A 132 -0.47 0.03 7.98
CA ARG A 132 -0.28 -0.72 6.73
C ARG A 132 1.08 -0.45 6.09
N VAL A 133 1.56 0.80 6.10
CA VAL A 133 2.89 1.17 5.62
C VAL A 133 3.98 0.46 6.42
N ALA A 134 3.86 0.40 7.75
CA ALA A 134 4.81 -0.36 8.57
C ALA A 134 4.83 -1.86 8.21
N VAL A 135 3.67 -2.47 7.97
CA VAL A 135 3.53 -3.88 7.56
C VAL A 135 4.24 -4.15 6.22
N ILE A 136 4.00 -3.31 5.21
CA ILE A 136 4.62 -3.50 3.87
C ILE A 136 6.12 -3.17 3.86
N ILE A 137 6.58 -2.24 4.71
CA ILE A 137 8.02 -2.00 4.90
C ILE A 137 8.67 -3.24 5.50
N ALA A 138 8.08 -3.83 6.55
CA ALA A 138 8.58 -5.06 7.14
C ALA A 138 8.62 -6.20 6.11
N ALA A 139 7.55 -6.36 5.31
CA ALA A 139 7.53 -7.34 4.22
C ALA A 139 8.67 -7.12 3.22
N PHE A 140 8.88 -5.87 2.80
CA PHE A 140 9.95 -5.52 1.87
C PHE A 140 11.34 -5.77 2.47
N THR A 141 11.57 -5.42 3.73
CA THR A 141 12.83 -5.71 4.44
C THR A 141 13.12 -7.20 4.47
N LEU A 142 12.12 -8.05 4.70
CA LEU A 142 12.29 -9.51 4.66
C LEU A 142 12.66 -10.03 3.26
N LEU A 143 12.06 -9.46 2.20
CA LEU A 143 12.45 -9.80 0.82
C LEU A 143 13.89 -9.41 0.53
N VAL A 144 14.33 -8.22 0.95
CA VAL A 144 15.72 -7.78 0.79
C VAL A 144 16.67 -8.66 1.59
N ALA A 145 16.32 -9.01 2.84
CA ALA A 145 17.13 -9.88 3.68
C ALA A 145 17.25 -11.29 3.11
N ALA A 146 16.23 -11.79 2.39
CA ALA A 146 16.28 -13.10 1.74
C ALA A 146 17.22 -13.17 0.52
N LEU A 147 17.83 -12.05 0.10
CA LEU A 147 18.83 -12.01 -0.98
C LEU A 147 20.26 -12.29 -0.51
N VAL A 148 20.49 -12.27 0.81
CA VAL A 148 21.83 -12.39 1.43
C VAL A 148 21.91 -13.70 2.20
#